data_AF-E8NED9-F1
#
_entry.id   AF-E8NED9-F1
#
_cell.length_a   1.000
_cell.length_b   1.000
_cell.length_c   1.000
_cell.angle_alpha   90.00
_cell.angle_beta   90.00
_cell.angle_gamma   90.00
#
_symmetry.space_group_name_H-M   'P 1'
#
loop_
_entity.id
_entity.type
_entity.pdbx_description
1 polymer ?
#
loop_
_entity_poly.entity_id
_entity_poly.type
_entity_poly.pdbx_seq_one_letter_code
_entity_poly.pdbx_strand_id
1 'polypeptide(L)'
;MGTDDESSPDTVASAATDETARERARRMRLTRRGLLIGGLAVVGLGAGALVYRNIRRSAGPVGTWVSLAPIPAASVPSPLPPSPAAETPGTNTGMAVWAHADDDIIFANPALSEAIAAGHTVRAVFITAGDAGKGLEYARQREDGIRAAYDEMRGSTAPWQEQQITLLSGAAVTRFVASDEPRLSLTFLRLPDGGLDAEGFAATGNAGLTQLINGSAATLTSVDGSTVYDRDRLSASIVELIGAAQPTHVTTNVPHESAFAHGDHPDHSCVGSLVRALAPQAGIAPEAVTYYVGYPSQDEPVNVEGAVLDTKVQIYETYAADDPVVTCTDAAACLSQRGFGEWLRRSYPKSESELRLS
;
A
#
# COMPACT_ATOMS: atom_id res chain seq x y z
N MET A 1 73.91 -31.16 40.37
CA MET A 1 74.47 -31.47 41.71
C MET A 1 73.42 -30.95 42.68
N GLY A 2 72.55 -31.82 43.19
CA GLY A 2 71.21 -31.45 43.68
C GLY A 2 70.24 -31.09 42.53
N THR A 3 68.93 -31.42 42.48
CA THR A 3 68.01 -32.07 43.45
C THR A 3 67.82 -31.25 44.75
N ASP A 4 66.64 -30.80 45.20
CA ASP A 4 65.23 -30.87 44.73
C ASP A 4 64.55 -29.48 45.00
N ASP A 5 63.33 -29.15 44.56
CA ASP A 5 62.05 -29.64 45.12
C ASP A 5 60.84 -29.44 44.17
N GLU A 6 59.80 -30.25 44.42
CA GLU A 6 58.50 -30.43 43.78
C GLU A 6 57.51 -29.23 43.98
N SER A 7 56.34 -29.07 43.35
CA SER A 7 55.58 -29.78 42.29
C SER A 7 54.34 -28.96 41.81
N SER A 8 53.98 -29.05 40.52
CA SER A 8 52.61 -29.23 39.94
C SER A 8 51.40 -28.29 40.27
N PRO A 9 50.29 -28.31 39.48
CA PRO A 9 50.14 -28.57 38.03
C PRO A 9 49.15 -27.59 37.31
N ASP A 10 48.91 -27.84 36.01
CA ASP A 10 47.89 -27.20 35.14
C ASP A 10 46.42 -27.40 35.58
N THR A 11 45.50 -26.48 35.19
CA THR A 11 44.44 -26.71 34.16
C THR A 11 43.26 -25.70 34.13
N VAL A 12 42.86 -25.33 32.90
CA VAL A 12 41.49 -25.14 32.35
C VAL A 12 40.46 -24.15 32.97
N ALA A 13 40.19 -23.10 32.16
CA ALA A 13 38.92 -22.41 31.82
C ALA A 13 37.66 -22.40 32.75
N SER A 14 37.00 -21.23 32.81
CA SER A 14 35.54 -21.09 32.55
C SER A 14 35.10 -19.61 32.37
N ALA A 15 33.97 -19.40 31.71
CA ALA A 15 33.34 -18.10 31.44
C ALA A 15 32.56 -17.53 32.65
N ALA A 16 32.61 -16.21 32.87
CA ALA A 16 31.74 -15.49 33.81
C ALA A 16 31.77 -13.94 33.66
N THR A 17 31.57 -13.38 32.45
CA THR A 17 31.63 -11.90 32.27
C THR A 17 30.59 -11.29 31.30
N ASP A 18 29.41 -11.87 31.12
CA ASP A 18 28.34 -11.28 30.25
C ASP A 18 26.96 -11.13 30.93
N GLU A 19 26.88 -11.31 32.25
CA GLU A 19 25.61 -11.23 33.00
C GLU A 19 25.37 -9.84 33.65
N THR A 20 26.43 -9.04 33.85
CA THR A 20 26.38 -7.77 34.60
C THR A 20 25.89 -6.56 33.78
N ALA A 21 25.70 -6.69 32.48
CA ALA A 21 25.16 -5.63 31.62
C ALA A 21 23.63 -5.56 31.62
N ARG A 22 22.94 -6.71 31.72
CA ARG A 22 21.48 -6.81 31.53
C ARG A 22 20.64 -6.38 32.73
N GLU A 23 21.17 -6.40 33.95
CA GLU A 23 20.43 -5.95 35.15
C GLU A 23 20.30 -4.43 35.29
N ARG A 24 21.18 -3.64 34.65
CA ARG A 24 21.23 -2.18 34.88
C ARG A 24 20.13 -1.38 34.20
N ALA A 25 19.45 -1.95 33.20
CA ALA A 25 18.40 -1.27 32.44
C ALA A 25 17.01 -1.31 33.11
N ARG A 26 16.82 -2.11 34.17
CA ARG A 26 15.46 -2.45 34.69
C ARG A 26 15.01 -1.71 35.95
N ARG A 27 15.66 -0.61 36.35
CA ARG A 27 15.27 0.20 37.53
C ARG A 27 15.24 1.72 37.30
N MET A 28 14.24 2.18 36.54
CA MET A 28 13.74 3.57 36.48
C MET A 28 12.40 3.53 35.70
N ARG A 29 11.24 4.04 36.14
CA ARG A 29 10.87 4.82 37.34
C ARG A 29 9.44 4.49 37.82
N LEU A 30 9.24 4.41 39.13
CA LEU A 30 7.96 4.34 39.85
C LEU A 30 8.20 4.89 41.28
N THR A 31 7.41 5.77 41.92
CA THR A 31 6.34 6.72 41.50
C THR A 31 6.43 7.95 42.43
N ARG A 32 5.68 9.05 42.17
CA ARG A 32 5.03 9.82 43.27
C ARG A 32 3.90 10.75 42.80
N ARG A 33 2.93 10.96 43.69
CA ARG A 33 1.66 11.68 43.46
C ARG A 33 1.79 13.19 43.71
N GLY A 34 1.08 13.96 42.88
CA GLY A 34 0.10 14.97 43.33
C GLY A 34 0.58 16.34 43.79
N LEU A 35 0.19 17.38 43.04
CA LEU A 35 -0.15 18.70 43.59
C LEU A 35 -1.33 19.30 42.79
N LEU A 36 -2.34 19.81 43.50
CA LEU A 36 -3.46 20.58 42.94
C LEU A 36 -3.23 22.06 43.23
N ILE A 37 -3.04 22.89 42.20
CA ILE A 37 -3.30 24.34 42.24
C ILE A 37 -3.92 24.72 40.88
N GLY A 38 -5.04 25.45 40.91
CA GLY A 38 -5.72 25.91 39.70
C GLY A 38 -5.24 27.28 39.23
N GLY A 39 -5.50 27.60 37.96
CA GLY A 39 -5.27 28.91 37.37
C GLY A 39 -5.74 28.93 35.91
N LEU A 40 -6.64 29.85 35.57
CA LEU A 40 -7.17 30.00 34.21
C LEU A 40 -6.08 30.49 33.24
N ALA A 41 -6.07 29.92 32.02
CA ALA A 41 -5.61 30.61 30.83
C ALA A 41 -6.56 30.25 29.66
N VAL A 42 -7.27 31.26 29.15
CA VAL A 42 -8.21 31.14 28.02
C VAL A 42 -7.47 31.48 26.73
N VAL A 43 -7.25 30.50 25.85
CA VAL A 43 -6.97 30.71 24.41
C VAL A 43 -7.44 29.48 23.61
N GLY A 44 -8.07 29.67 22.45
CA GLY A 44 -8.06 28.65 21.38
C GLY A 44 -9.27 27.71 21.26
N LEU A 45 -10.49 28.23 21.10
CA LEU A 45 -11.58 27.46 20.50
C LEU A 45 -11.35 27.35 18.98
N GLY A 46 -10.80 26.22 18.52
CA GLY A 46 -10.63 25.92 17.09
C GLY A 46 -9.97 24.57 16.82
N ALA A 47 -10.49 23.83 15.84
CA ALA A 47 -9.97 22.58 15.24
C ALA A 47 -9.76 21.33 16.13
N GLY A 48 -9.38 21.43 17.41
CA GLY A 48 -8.95 20.27 18.20
C GLY A 48 -10.05 19.31 18.73
N ALA A 49 -11.33 19.62 18.56
CA ALA A 49 -12.42 18.99 19.34
C ALA A 49 -13.40 18.10 18.54
N LEU A 50 -13.13 17.78 17.27
CA LEU A 50 -13.99 16.93 16.44
C LEU A 50 -13.58 15.44 16.39
N VAL A 51 -12.46 15.07 17.01
CA VAL A 51 -11.95 13.68 17.05
C VAL A 51 -12.59 12.83 18.17
N TYR A 52 -13.29 13.43 19.14
CA TYR A 52 -13.83 12.71 20.31
C TYR A 52 -15.37 12.73 20.45
N ARG A 53 -16.09 12.34 19.39
CA ARG A 53 -17.51 11.97 19.51
C ARG A 53 -17.99 10.95 18.47
N ASN A 54 -17.45 9.73 18.51
CA ASN A 54 -18.03 8.57 17.79
C ASN A 54 -17.89 7.24 18.56
N ILE A 55 -18.15 7.27 19.88
CA ILE A 55 -18.58 6.06 20.58
C ILE A 55 -19.97 5.70 20.03
N ARG A 56 -20.09 4.51 19.39
CA ARG A 56 -21.23 4.01 18.56
C ARG A 56 -21.18 4.28 17.05
N ARG A 57 -20.15 3.78 16.37
CA ARG A 57 -20.30 3.20 15.02
C ARG A 57 -19.66 1.81 15.02
N SER A 58 -20.32 0.84 14.39
CA SER A 58 -19.86 -0.57 14.36
C SER A 58 -19.14 -0.94 13.06
N ALA A 59 -19.42 -0.23 11.96
CA ALA A 59 -18.79 -0.41 10.64
C ALA A 59 -17.39 0.22 10.56
N GLY A 60 -16.58 -0.16 9.56
CA GLY A 60 -15.30 0.49 9.25
C GLY A 60 -15.42 1.95 8.77
N PRO A 61 -14.36 2.53 8.21
CA PRO A 61 -14.48 3.76 7.41
C PRO A 61 -15.44 3.53 6.23
N VAL A 62 -16.07 4.62 5.78
CA VAL A 62 -16.98 4.64 4.64
C VAL A 62 -16.63 5.88 3.83
N GLY A 63 -16.26 5.70 2.56
CA GLY A 63 -15.96 6.82 1.67
C GLY A 63 -17.21 7.52 1.14
N THR A 64 -17.08 8.80 0.80
CA THR A 64 -18.13 9.58 0.14
C THR A 64 -18.33 9.09 -1.28
N TRP A 65 -19.59 8.91 -1.67
CA TRP A 65 -19.93 8.65 -3.07
C TRP A 65 -20.00 9.94 -3.87
N VAL A 66 -19.00 10.16 -4.74
CA VAL A 66 -18.98 11.26 -5.71
C VAL A 66 -18.96 10.67 -7.11
N SER A 67 -20.00 10.93 -7.90
CA SER A 67 -20.09 10.46 -9.29
C SER A 67 -18.83 10.82 -10.08
N LEU A 68 -18.21 9.84 -10.73
CA LEU A 68 -17.13 10.10 -11.68
C LEU A 68 -17.66 10.51 -13.06
N ALA A 69 -16.96 11.46 -13.69
CA ALA A 69 -17.14 11.80 -15.09
C ALA A 69 -16.56 10.68 -15.99
N PRO A 70 -17.11 10.45 -17.19
CA PRO A 70 -16.59 9.46 -18.12
C PRO A 70 -15.11 9.65 -18.40
N ILE A 71 -14.36 8.54 -18.35
CA ILE A 71 -12.93 8.48 -18.67
C ILE A 71 -12.82 8.17 -20.18
N PRO A 72 -12.35 9.13 -21.00
CA PRO A 72 -12.17 8.89 -22.43
C PRO A 72 -10.97 7.97 -22.68
N ALA A 73 -10.84 7.50 -23.92
CA ALA A 73 -9.60 6.87 -24.37
C ALA A 73 -8.41 7.83 -24.23
N ALA A 74 -7.22 7.30 -23.97
CA ALA A 74 -6.01 8.09 -23.81
C ALA A 74 -5.48 8.54 -25.18
N SER A 75 -4.93 9.74 -25.25
CA SER A 75 -4.28 10.29 -26.44
C SER A 75 -2.88 9.69 -26.66
N VAL A 76 -2.80 8.38 -26.92
CA VAL A 76 -1.54 7.64 -27.13
C VAL A 76 -1.30 7.28 -28.61
N PRO A 77 -0.03 7.17 -29.06
CA PRO A 77 0.27 6.66 -30.40
C PRO A 77 -0.16 5.19 -30.58
N SER A 78 -0.56 4.82 -31.79
CA SER A 78 -0.86 3.43 -32.16
C SER A 78 -0.07 3.02 -33.41
N PRO A 79 0.78 1.98 -33.36
CA PRO A 79 1.14 1.20 -32.16
C PRO A 79 1.89 2.04 -31.12
N LEU A 80 1.89 1.59 -29.86
CA LEU A 80 2.67 2.22 -28.79
C LEU A 80 4.17 2.17 -29.13
N PRO A 81 4.94 3.24 -28.87
CA PRO A 81 6.40 3.20 -29.00
C PRO A 81 7.02 2.28 -27.94
N PRO A 82 8.29 1.85 -28.11
CA PRO A 82 9.05 1.22 -27.03
C PRO A 82 9.09 2.14 -25.80
N SER A 83 8.52 1.71 -24.68
CA SER A 83 8.49 2.51 -23.45
C SER A 83 9.84 2.43 -22.72
N PRO A 84 10.33 3.53 -22.13
CA PRO A 84 11.45 3.52 -21.19
C PRO A 84 11.13 2.76 -19.88
N ALA A 85 9.85 2.47 -19.60
CA ALA A 85 9.42 1.61 -18.51
C ALA A 85 9.29 0.12 -18.90
N ALA A 86 9.72 -0.29 -20.10
CA ALA A 86 9.59 -1.67 -20.56
C ALA A 86 10.32 -2.65 -19.64
N GLU A 87 9.61 -3.69 -19.20
CA GLU A 87 10.15 -4.80 -18.43
C GLU A 87 10.09 -6.07 -19.27
N THR A 88 11.06 -6.97 -19.09
CA THR A 88 10.99 -8.28 -19.77
C THR A 88 9.86 -9.10 -19.13
N PRO A 89 8.84 -9.53 -19.90
CA PRO A 89 7.80 -10.41 -19.39
C PRO A 89 8.39 -11.79 -19.07
N GLY A 90 7.89 -12.41 -18.02
CA GLY A 90 8.20 -13.79 -17.65
C GLY A 90 6.95 -14.67 -17.60
N THR A 91 7.05 -15.80 -16.91
CA THR A 91 5.95 -16.75 -16.72
C THR A 91 4.72 -16.04 -16.15
N ASN A 92 3.57 -16.21 -16.81
CA ASN A 92 2.26 -15.70 -16.37
C ASN A 92 2.32 -14.26 -15.83
N THR A 93 2.84 -13.34 -16.64
CA THR A 93 3.05 -11.95 -16.19
C THR A 93 1.73 -11.30 -15.82
N GLY A 94 1.56 -11.01 -14.53
CA GLY A 94 0.43 -10.29 -13.96
C GLY A 94 0.84 -8.88 -13.59
N MET A 95 -0.07 -7.92 -13.82
CA MET A 95 0.10 -6.55 -13.38
C MET A 95 -0.96 -6.17 -12.34
N ALA A 96 -0.53 -5.55 -11.27
CA ALA A 96 -1.35 -5.02 -10.19
C ALA A 96 -1.40 -3.49 -10.35
N VAL A 97 -2.59 -2.88 -10.32
CA VAL A 97 -2.75 -1.42 -10.35
C VAL A 97 -3.70 -1.01 -9.25
N TRP A 98 -3.20 -0.24 -8.28
CA TRP A 98 -3.90 0.03 -7.03
C TRP A 98 -3.84 1.51 -6.65
N ALA A 99 -4.80 1.95 -5.84
CA ALA A 99 -4.81 3.32 -5.32
C ALA A 99 -3.68 3.53 -4.31
N HIS A 100 -3.54 2.62 -3.34
CA HIS A 100 -2.64 2.78 -2.20
C HIS A 100 -1.68 1.61 -2.02
N ALA A 101 -0.51 1.91 -1.43
CA ALA A 101 0.50 0.94 -1.01
C ALA A 101 0.03 0.17 0.25
N ASP A 102 -0.94 -0.73 0.07
CA ASP A 102 -1.46 -1.74 1.00
C ASP A 102 -2.68 -2.49 0.41
N ASP A 103 -3.40 -1.88 -0.53
CA ASP A 103 -4.61 -2.42 -1.16
C ASP A 103 -4.45 -3.88 -1.66
N ASP A 104 -3.29 -4.22 -2.23
CA ASP A 104 -3.05 -5.54 -2.82
C ASP A 104 -2.85 -6.62 -1.75
N ILE A 105 -2.09 -6.33 -0.70
CA ILE A 105 -1.90 -7.24 0.44
C ILE A 105 -3.14 -7.32 1.35
N ILE A 106 -3.99 -6.29 1.37
CA ILE A 106 -5.27 -6.30 2.11
C ILE A 106 -6.37 -7.01 1.31
N PHE A 107 -6.61 -6.65 0.04
CA PHE A 107 -7.79 -7.10 -0.70
C PHE A 107 -7.51 -8.27 -1.66
N ALA A 108 -6.34 -8.35 -2.28
CA ALA A 108 -6.00 -9.38 -3.27
C ALA A 108 -5.27 -10.61 -2.72
N ASN A 109 -4.63 -10.54 -1.55
CA ASN A 109 -4.12 -11.74 -0.88
C ASN A 109 -5.28 -12.65 -0.42
N PRO A 110 -5.15 -13.99 -0.59
CA PRO A 110 -3.90 -14.74 -0.84
C PRO A 110 -3.47 -14.89 -2.31
N ALA A 111 -4.28 -14.51 -3.30
CA ALA A 111 -3.97 -14.80 -4.71
C ALA A 111 -2.65 -14.15 -5.20
N LEU A 112 -2.27 -13.00 -4.62
CA LEU A 112 -0.97 -12.37 -4.86
C LEU A 112 0.20 -13.22 -4.35
N SER A 113 0.19 -13.64 -3.08
CA SER A 113 1.26 -14.48 -2.50
C SER A 113 1.34 -15.84 -3.18
N GLU A 114 0.20 -16.44 -3.55
CA GLU A 114 0.13 -17.67 -4.36
C GLU A 114 0.80 -17.51 -5.72
N ALA A 115 0.59 -16.39 -6.42
CA ALA A 115 1.23 -16.11 -7.71
C ALA A 115 2.75 -15.92 -7.59
N ILE A 116 3.22 -15.22 -6.54
CA ILE A 116 4.65 -15.04 -6.27
C ILE A 116 5.32 -16.41 -6.01
N ALA A 117 4.72 -17.24 -5.15
CA ALA A 117 5.18 -18.58 -4.82
C ALA A 117 5.14 -19.56 -6.02
N ALA A 118 4.18 -19.39 -6.94
CA ALA A 118 4.07 -20.16 -8.17
C ALA A 118 5.10 -19.78 -9.25
N GLY A 119 5.97 -18.79 -9.01
CA GLY A 119 6.97 -18.37 -9.98
C GLY A 119 6.44 -17.38 -11.04
N HIS A 120 5.28 -16.77 -10.84
CA HIS A 120 4.72 -15.80 -11.78
C HIS A 120 5.48 -14.46 -11.74
N THR A 121 5.45 -13.70 -12.84
CA THR A 121 5.98 -12.33 -12.87
C THR A 121 4.91 -11.37 -12.37
N VAL A 122 5.24 -10.52 -11.40
CA VAL A 122 4.28 -9.60 -10.74
C VAL A 122 4.81 -8.18 -10.79
N ARG A 123 4.04 -7.30 -11.44
CA ARG A 123 4.37 -5.88 -11.64
C ARG A 123 3.31 -5.03 -10.95
N ALA A 124 3.61 -4.45 -9.79
CA ALA A 124 2.67 -3.59 -9.08
C ALA A 124 2.88 -2.11 -9.42
N VAL A 125 1.78 -1.38 -9.54
CA VAL A 125 1.74 0.07 -9.75
C VAL A 125 0.78 0.69 -8.74
N PHE A 126 1.28 1.63 -7.94
CA PHE A 126 0.51 2.39 -6.97
C PHE A 126 0.33 3.82 -7.48
N ILE A 127 -0.93 4.22 -7.67
CA ILE A 127 -1.29 5.47 -8.34
C ILE A 127 -1.11 6.67 -7.40
N THR A 128 -1.63 6.59 -6.18
CA THR A 128 -1.45 7.66 -5.18
C THR A 128 -0.22 7.38 -4.29
N ALA A 129 0.19 8.40 -3.55
CA ALA A 129 1.17 8.30 -2.47
C ALA A 129 0.57 7.70 -1.19
N GLY A 130 -0.76 7.57 -1.10
CA GLY A 130 -1.48 7.18 0.11
C GLY A 130 -1.10 8.03 1.33
N ASP A 131 -0.79 9.31 1.10
CA ASP A 131 -0.08 10.15 2.04
C ASP A 131 -0.99 10.77 3.12
N ALA A 132 -2.32 10.66 3.00
CA ALA A 132 -3.31 11.25 3.90
C ALA A 132 -3.03 12.74 4.25
N GLY A 133 -2.47 13.51 3.30
CA GLY A 133 -2.08 14.91 3.48
C GLY A 133 -0.84 15.13 4.36
N LYS A 134 -0.09 14.08 4.71
CA LYS A 134 1.14 14.13 5.51
C LYS A 134 2.40 14.29 4.66
N GLY A 135 2.31 14.12 3.34
CA GLY A 135 3.42 14.32 2.42
C GLY A 135 4.42 13.18 2.32
N LEU A 136 5.52 13.46 1.62
CA LEU A 136 6.42 12.44 1.05
C LEU A 136 7.13 11.55 2.07
N GLU A 137 7.44 12.04 3.27
CA GLU A 137 8.12 11.24 4.30
C GLU A 137 7.25 10.07 4.76
N TYR A 138 5.96 10.33 4.98
CA TYR A 138 4.99 9.30 5.32
C TYR A 138 4.65 8.38 4.14
N ALA A 139 4.56 8.94 2.92
CA ALA A 139 4.41 8.12 1.72
C ALA A 139 5.58 7.11 1.56
N ARG A 140 6.82 7.55 1.78
CA ARG A 140 8.01 6.67 1.73
C ARG A 140 7.99 5.56 2.78
N GLN A 141 7.52 5.85 3.99
CA GLN A 141 7.31 4.84 5.04
C GLN A 141 6.34 3.74 4.57
N ARG A 142 5.25 4.11 3.90
CA ARG A 142 4.34 3.14 3.26
C ARG A 142 5.00 2.38 2.10
N GLU A 143 5.82 3.06 1.29
CA GLU A 143 6.61 2.42 0.22
C GLU A 143 7.64 1.41 0.77
N ASP A 144 8.23 1.68 1.94
CA ASP A 144 9.12 0.75 2.65
C ASP A 144 8.33 -0.45 3.19
N GLY A 145 7.20 -0.21 3.86
CA GLY A 145 6.33 -1.28 4.38
C GLY A 145 5.82 -2.23 3.27
N ILE A 146 5.42 -1.72 2.10
CA ILE A 146 4.97 -2.59 1.01
C ILE A 146 6.15 -3.36 0.36
N ARG A 147 7.36 -2.79 0.31
CA ARG A 147 8.57 -3.55 -0.05
C ARG A 147 8.83 -4.68 0.95
N ALA A 148 8.72 -4.41 2.25
CA ALA A 148 8.91 -5.41 3.30
C ALA A 148 7.85 -6.53 3.23
N ALA A 149 6.59 -6.21 2.90
CA ALA A 149 5.55 -7.21 2.67
C ALA A 149 5.82 -8.09 1.44
N TYR A 150 6.41 -7.54 0.37
CA TYR A 150 6.88 -8.33 -0.78
C TYR A 150 8.12 -9.18 -0.44
N ASP A 151 9.02 -8.69 0.43
CA ASP A 151 10.16 -9.43 0.98
C ASP A 151 9.69 -10.65 1.81
N GLU A 152 8.64 -10.50 2.61
CA GLU A 152 7.96 -11.60 3.30
C GLU A 152 7.38 -12.62 2.30
N MET A 153 6.61 -12.18 1.31
CA MET A 153 5.98 -13.07 0.32
C MET A 153 6.98 -13.83 -0.56
N ARG A 154 8.16 -13.27 -0.82
CA ARG A 154 9.23 -13.92 -1.62
C ARG A 154 10.28 -14.66 -0.76
N GLY A 155 10.22 -14.51 0.56
CA GLY A 155 11.16 -15.15 1.50
C GLY A 155 12.61 -14.65 1.41
N SER A 156 12.83 -13.38 1.06
CA SER A 156 14.17 -12.79 0.92
C SER A 156 14.18 -11.30 1.23
N THR A 157 15.28 -10.82 1.82
CA THR A 157 15.53 -9.42 2.18
C THR A 157 16.66 -8.78 1.36
N ALA A 158 17.00 -9.38 0.22
CA ALA A 158 17.98 -8.79 -0.71
C ALA A 158 17.47 -7.44 -1.25
N PRO A 159 18.35 -6.45 -1.51
CA PRO A 159 17.93 -5.08 -1.73
C PRO A 159 17.10 -4.90 -2.99
N TRP A 160 16.21 -3.90 -2.95
CA TRP A 160 15.48 -3.40 -4.11
C TRP A 160 16.34 -2.36 -4.86
N GLN A 161 16.45 -2.50 -6.18
CA GLN A 161 17.10 -1.52 -7.03
C GLN A 161 16.10 -0.41 -7.38
N GLU A 162 16.34 0.81 -6.92
CA GLU A 162 15.56 2.00 -7.27
C GLU A 162 15.92 2.47 -8.70
N GLN A 163 14.89 2.83 -9.47
CA GLN A 163 14.96 3.35 -10.83
C GLN A 163 14.03 4.55 -10.95
N GLN A 164 14.56 5.70 -11.37
CA GLN A 164 13.76 6.87 -11.74
C GLN A 164 13.51 6.81 -13.25
N ILE A 165 12.24 6.72 -13.65
CA ILE A 165 11.83 6.50 -15.05
C ILE A 165 10.98 7.68 -15.51
N THR A 166 11.39 8.35 -16.59
CA THR A 166 10.53 9.30 -17.31
C THR A 166 9.78 8.54 -18.40
N LEU A 167 8.45 8.45 -18.26
CA LEU A 167 7.53 7.85 -19.23
C LEU A 167 7.43 8.67 -20.53
N LEU A 168 6.93 8.06 -21.61
CA LEU A 168 6.64 8.74 -22.88
C LEU A 168 5.60 9.87 -22.71
N SER A 169 4.73 9.77 -21.71
CA SER A 169 3.81 10.84 -21.28
C SER A 169 4.53 12.07 -20.68
N GLY A 170 5.84 11.98 -20.42
CA GLY A 170 6.62 12.97 -19.68
C GLY A 170 6.47 12.90 -18.16
N ALA A 171 5.72 11.93 -17.64
CA ALA A 171 5.62 11.68 -16.21
C ALA A 171 6.87 10.98 -15.65
N ALA A 172 7.36 11.43 -14.50
CA ALA A 172 8.36 10.72 -13.72
C ALA A 172 7.68 9.75 -12.73
N VAL A 173 8.18 8.52 -12.68
CA VAL A 173 7.78 7.49 -11.71
C VAL A 173 8.99 6.86 -11.06
N THR A 174 8.87 6.46 -9.80
CA THR A 174 9.90 5.67 -9.11
C THR A 174 9.54 4.19 -9.18
N ARG A 175 10.43 3.35 -9.69
CA ARG A 175 10.30 1.89 -9.69
C ARG A 175 11.34 1.25 -8.80
N PHE A 176 10.97 0.16 -8.14
CA PHE A 176 11.82 -0.71 -7.36
C PHE A 176 11.77 -2.11 -7.95
N VAL A 177 12.93 -2.75 -8.18
CA VAL A 177 13.04 -4.13 -8.69
C VAL A 177 13.87 -4.96 -7.71
N ALA A 178 13.38 -6.12 -7.26
CA ALA A 178 14.14 -6.97 -6.33
C ALA A 178 15.41 -7.51 -7.02
N SER A 179 16.57 -7.34 -6.39
CA SER A 179 17.88 -7.60 -7.04
C SER A 179 18.19 -9.07 -7.30
N ASP A 180 17.62 -9.97 -6.50
CA ASP A 180 17.66 -11.43 -6.60
C ASP A 180 16.42 -12.04 -7.26
N GLU A 181 15.32 -11.28 -7.35
CA GLU A 181 14.06 -11.73 -7.94
C GLU A 181 13.45 -10.68 -8.90
N PRO A 182 14.07 -10.46 -10.09
CA PRO A 182 13.65 -9.43 -11.03
C PRO A 182 12.28 -9.67 -11.67
N ARG A 183 11.59 -10.78 -11.36
CA ARG A 183 10.17 -11.00 -11.65
C ARG A 183 9.24 -10.08 -10.85
N LEU A 184 9.72 -9.49 -9.77
CA LEU A 184 8.94 -8.61 -8.90
C LEU A 184 9.39 -7.15 -9.05
N SER A 185 8.45 -6.24 -9.30
CA SER A 185 8.70 -4.81 -9.25
C SER A 185 7.49 -4.02 -8.76
N LEU A 186 7.78 -2.91 -8.06
CA LEU A 186 6.79 -1.97 -7.51
C LEU A 186 7.05 -0.60 -8.12
N THR A 187 6.02 0.07 -8.65
CA THR A 187 6.15 1.39 -9.30
C THR A 187 5.19 2.39 -8.64
N PHE A 188 5.67 3.60 -8.35
CA PHE A 188 4.94 4.62 -7.61
C PHE A 188 4.81 5.90 -8.44
N LEU A 189 3.57 6.35 -8.67
CA LEU A 189 3.26 7.64 -9.32
C LEU A 189 3.15 8.80 -8.31
N ARG A 190 2.91 8.47 -7.03
CA ARG A 190 2.84 9.40 -5.89
C ARG A 190 1.86 10.56 -6.10
N LEU A 191 0.71 10.34 -6.75
CA LEU A 191 -0.35 11.35 -6.78
C LEU A 191 -0.92 11.61 -5.36
N PRO A 192 -1.46 12.81 -5.08
CA PRO A 192 -2.13 13.08 -3.81
C PRO A 192 -3.23 12.07 -3.48
N ASP A 193 -3.29 11.67 -2.22
CA ASP A 193 -4.43 10.98 -1.62
C ASP A 193 -5.67 11.90 -1.63
N GLY A 194 -6.80 11.40 -2.15
CA GLY A 194 -8.08 12.11 -2.25
C GLY A 194 -8.92 12.05 -0.98
N GLY A 195 -8.54 11.24 0.00
CA GLY A 195 -9.21 11.08 1.28
C GLY A 195 -10.59 10.42 1.19
N LEU A 196 -11.11 10.04 2.36
CA LEU A 196 -12.44 9.41 2.47
C LEU A 196 -13.60 10.32 2.07
N ASP A 197 -13.44 11.65 2.15
CA ASP A 197 -14.49 12.59 1.74
C ASP A 197 -14.46 12.94 0.25
N ALA A 198 -13.43 12.49 -0.49
CA ALA A 198 -13.12 12.84 -1.87
C ALA A 198 -12.78 14.33 -2.10
N GLU A 199 -12.42 15.07 -1.04
CA GLU A 199 -12.04 16.49 -1.12
C GLU A 199 -10.52 16.71 -1.06
N GLY A 200 -9.73 15.64 -0.89
CA GLY A 200 -8.28 15.70 -0.74
C GLY A 200 -7.85 16.40 0.56
N PHE A 201 -6.60 16.86 0.61
CA PHE A 201 -6.05 17.48 1.82
C PHE A 201 -5.53 18.89 1.55
N ALA A 202 -5.60 19.77 2.55
CA ALA A 202 -5.12 21.15 2.43
C ALA A 202 -3.63 21.24 2.05
N ALA A 203 -2.81 20.28 2.47
CA ALA A 203 -1.39 20.18 2.10
C ALA A 203 -1.16 19.87 0.61
N THR A 204 -2.12 19.21 -0.05
CA THR A 204 -2.08 18.83 -1.48
C THR A 204 -3.00 19.71 -2.34
N GLY A 205 -3.56 20.78 -1.78
CA GLY A 205 -4.40 21.76 -2.48
C GLY A 205 -5.90 21.47 -2.46
N ASN A 206 -6.36 20.48 -1.68
CA ASN A 206 -7.73 19.95 -1.66
C ASN A 206 -8.12 19.36 -3.04
N ALA A 207 -7.25 18.49 -3.57
CA ALA A 207 -7.44 17.79 -4.83
C ALA A 207 -6.83 16.39 -4.77
N GLY A 208 -7.57 15.40 -5.29
CA GLY A 208 -7.15 14.01 -5.51
C GLY A 208 -7.71 13.49 -6.84
N LEU A 209 -7.74 12.15 -7.02
CA LEU A 209 -8.10 11.54 -8.31
C LEU A 209 -9.53 11.90 -8.74
N THR A 210 -10.49 11.87 -7.81
CA THR A 210 -11.90 12.23 -8.07
C THR A 210 -12.04 13.61 -8.71
N GLN A 211 -11.36 14.63 -8.18
CA GLN A 211 -11.40 16.00 -8.69
C GLN A 211 -10.71 16.13 -10.04
N LEU A 212 -9.60 15.41 -10.25
CA LEU A 212 -8.89 15.40 -11.52
C LEU A 212 -9.77 14.80 -12.63
N ILE A 213 -10.36 13.63 -12.39
CA ILE A 213 -11.22 12.96 -13.37
C ILE A 213 -12.51 13.75 -13.62
N ASN A 214 -13.08 14.38 -12.59
CA ASN A 214 -14.26 15.24 -12.74
C ASN A 214 -13.94 16.62 -13.35
N GLY A 215 -12.65 16.99 -13.47
CA GLY A 215 -12.21 18.28 -14.01
C GLY A 215 -12.46 19.48 -13.09
N SER A 216 -12.83 19.25 -11.82
CA SER A 216 -12.86 20.32 -10.81
C SER A 216 -11.45 20.71 -10.36
N ALA A 217 -10.49 19.78 -10.43
CA ALA A 217 -9.07 20.07 -10.48
C ALA A 217 -8.56 19.87 -11.92
N ALA A 218 -7.90 20.88 -12.49
CA ALA A 218 -7.32 20.77 -13.82
C ALA A 218 -6.06 19.88 -13.84
N THR A 219 -5.31 19.88 -12.74
CA THR A 219 -4.08 19.11 -12.56
C THR A 219 -3.92 18.65 -11.12
N LEU A 220 -3.15 17.58 -10.93
CA LEU A 220 -2.55 17.19 -9.65
C LEU A 220 -1.02 17.30 -9.78
N THR A 221 -0.33 17.66 -8.70
CA THR A 221 1.13 17.54 -8.63
C THR A 221 1.47 16.36 -7.73
N SER A 222 2.39 15.49 -8.14
CA SER A 222 2.85 14.39 -7.29
C SER A 222 3.40 14.92 -5.97
N VAL A 223 3.31 14.14 -4.90
CA VAL A 223 3.68 14.53 -3.54
C VAL A 223 5.20 14.79 -3.40
N ASP A 224 6.01 14.27 -4.33
CA ASP A 224 7.44 14.58 -4.45
C ASP A 224 7.76 15.75 -5.40
N GLY A 225 6.76 16.38 -6.00
CA GLY A 225 6.92 17.50 -6.94
C GLY A 225 7.51 17.11 -8.30
N SER A 226 7.74 15.82 -8.57
CA SER A 226 8.40 15.36 -9.79
C SER A 226 7.55 15.54 -11.06
N THR A 227 6.22 15.45 -10.93
CA THR A 227 5.31 15.48 -12.08
C THR A 227 4.02 16.24 -11.78
N VAL A 228 3.62 17.10 -12.72
CA VAL A 228 2.25 17.61 -12.81
C VAL A 228 1.46 16.75 -13.80
N TYR A 229 0.35 16.18 -13.36
CA TYR A 229 -0.56 15.35 -14.16
C TYR A 229 -1.86 16.11 -14.45
N ASP A 230 -2.23 16.23 -15.71
CA ASP A 230 -3.62 16.37 -16.14
C ASP A 230 -4.24 14.98 -16.38
N ARG A 231 -5.53 14.96 -16.76
CA ARG A 231 -6.26 13.71 -17.07
C ARG A 231 -5.59 12.92 -18.20
N ASP A 232 -5.11 13.60 -19.23
CA ASP A 232 -4.56 12.97 -20.44
C ASP A 232 -3.19 12.34 -20.13
N ARG A 233 -2.32 13.03 -19.38
CA ARG A 233 -1.03 12.51 -18.93
C ARG A 233 -1.20 11.32 -18.01
N LEU A 234 -2.12 11.38 -17.04
CA LEU A 234 -2.41 10.23 -16.16
C LEU A 234 -2.87 9.03 -16.99
N SER A 235 -3.83 9.25 -17.89
CA SER A 235 -4.38 8.18 -18.73
C SER A 235 -3.33 7.56 -19.66
N ALA A 236 -2.50 8.40 -20.31
CA ALA A 236 -1.40 7.93 -21.14
C ALA A 236 -0.34 7.17 -20.32
N SER A 237 -0.04 7.61 -19.11
CA SER A 237 0.92 6.93 -18.21
C SER A 237 0.42 5.55 -17.79
N ILE A 238 -0.87 5.40 -17.50
CA ILE A 238 -1.48 4.09 -17.16
C ILE A 238 -1.44 3.15 -18.36
N VAL A 239 -1.86 3.61 -19.56
CA VAL A 239 -1.78 2.79 -20.79
C VAL A 239 -0.34 2.38 -21.10
N GLU A 240 0.61 3.30 -20.95
CA GLU A 240 2.03 3.01 -21.16
C GLU A 240 2.56 1.98 -20.17
N LEU A 241 2.28 2.12 -18.87
CA LEU A 241 2.76 1.17 -17.85
C LEU A 241 2.17 -0.24 -18.06
N ILE A 242 0.90 -0.34 -18.44
CA ILE A 242 0.28 -1.64 -18.79
C ILE A 242 0.95 -2.23 -20.05
N GLY A 243 1.14 -1.43 -21.10
CA GLY A 243 1.82 -1.88 -22.32
C GLY A 243 3.29 -2.28 -22.07
N ALA A 244 3.97 -1.59 -21.16
CA ALA A 244 5.38 -1.80 -20.83
C ALA A 244 5.64 -3.05 -19.98
N ALA A 245 4.68 -3.45 -19.15
CA ALA A 245 4.74 -4.69 -18.37
C ALA A 245 4.37 -5.94 -19.19
N GLN A 246 3.69 -5.77 -20.34
CA GLN A 246 3.17 -6.85 -21.19
C GLN A 246 2.41 -7.96 -20.43
N PRO A 247 1.45 -7.64 -19.55
CA PRO A 247 0.79 -8.65 -18.73
C PRO A 247 -0.23 -9.47 -19.52
N THR A 248 -0.43 -10.72 -19.10
CA THR A 248 -1.54 -11.58 -19.53
C THR A 248 -2.80 -11.39 -18.67
N HIS A 249 -2.69 -10.73 -17.51
CA HIS A 249 -3.78 -10.47 -16.59
C HIS A 249 -3.51 -9.19 -15.76
N VAL A 250 -4.57 -8.42 -15.45
CA VAL A 250 -4.49 -7.23 -14.60
C VAL A 250 -5.37 -7.38 -13.36
N THR A 251 -4.86 -7.01 -12.18
CA THR A 251 -5.63 -6.92 -10.93
C THR A 251 -5.72 -5.47 -10.47
N THR A 252 -6.89 -5.06 -9.96
CA THR A 252 -7.15 -3.67 -9.52
C THR A 252 -8.30 -3.60 -8.51
N ASN A 253 -8.51 -2.42 -7.92
CA ASN A 253 -9.73 -2.09 -7.16
C ASN A 253 -11.00 -2.21 -8.04
N VAL A 254 -12.16 -2.44 -7.41
CA VAL A 254 -13.48 -2.35 -8.07
C VAL A 254 -13.75 -0.93 -8.64
N PRO A 255 -14.24 -0.80 -9.89
CA PRO A 255 -14.50 0.48 -10.52
C PRO A 255 -15.74 1.19 -9.96
N HIS A 256 -15.76 2.52 -10.04
CA HIS A 256 -16.84 3.38 -9.57
C HIS A 256 -18.20 3.11 -10.20
N GLU A 257 -18.26 2.61 -11.43
CA GLU A 257 -19.53 2.24 -12.07
C GLU A 257 -20.17 0.97 -11.46
N SER A 258 -19.46 0.25 -10.57
CA SER A 258 -19.92 -0.97 -9.93
C SER A 258 -20.74 -0.70 -8.66
N ALA A 259 -21.83 -1.45 -8.50
CA ALA A 259 -22.58 -1.51 -7.25
C ALA A 259 -21.74 -1.95 -6.02
N PHE A 260 -20.56 -2.54 -6.21
CA PHE A 260 -19.65 -2.94 -5.13
C PHE A 260 -18.71 -1.81 -4.65
N ALA A 261 -18.64 -0.67 -5.35
CA ALA A 261 -17.81 0.47 -4.93
C ALA A 261 -18.48 1.36 -3.85
N HIS A 262 -19.79 1.19 -3.60
CA HIS A 262 -20.52 2.06 -2.68
C HIS A 262 -20.00 1.96 -1.24
N GLY A 263 -19.40 3.06 -0.75
CA GLY A 263 -18.81 3.15 0.58
C GLY A 263 -17.33 2.75 0.66
N ASP A 264 -16.72 2.36 -0.47
CA ASP A 264 -15.27 2.17 -0.59
C ASP A 264 -14.50 3.50 -0.58
N HIS A 265 -13.17 3.48 -0.54
CA HIS A 265 -12.37 4.70 -0.71
C HIS A 265 -12.63 5.33 -2.10
N PRO A 266 -12.80 6.65 -2.22
CA PRO A 266 -13.03 7.30 -3.51
C PRO A 266 -11.95 6.97 -4.54
N ASP A 267 -10.68 7.01 -4.14
CA ASP A 267 -9.54 6.68 -5.01
C ASP A 267 -9.53 5.21 -5.46
N HIS A 268 -9.99 4.25 -4.65
CA HIS A 268 -10.13 2.84 -5.07
C HIS A 268 -11.04 2.77 -6.30
N SER A 269 -12.23 3.35 -6.18
CA SER A 269 -13.24 3.36 -7.23
C SER A 269 -12.75 4.08 -8.49
N CYS A 270 -11.96 5.15 -8.31
CA CYS A 270 -11.38 5.93 -9.39
C CYS A 270 -10.28 5.17 -10.15
N VAL A 271 -9.37 4.48 -9.45
CA VAL A 271 -8.34 3.64 -10.06
C VAL A 271 -8.97 2.45 -10.79
N GLY A 272 -9.98 1.80 -10.20
CA GLY A 272 -10.72 0.73 -10.87
C GLY A 272 -11.33 1.19 -12.20
N SER A 273 -11.99 2.35 -12.22
CA SER A 273 -12.57 2.91 -13.46
C SER A 273 -11.51 3.33 -14.48
N LEU A 274 -10.38 3.90 -14.03
CA LEU A 274 -9.23 4.20 -14.89
C LEU A 274 -8.68 2.94 -15.56
N VAL A 275 -8.39 1.90 -14.79
CA VAL A 275 -7.86 0.63 -15.34
C VAL A 275 -8.86 0.01 -16.31
N ARG A 276 -10.14 -0.05 -15.93
CA ARG A 276 -11.21 -0.61 -16.78
C ARG A 276 -11.37 0.13 -18.11
N ALA A 277 -11.26 1.45 -18.13
CA ALA A 277 -11.35 2.26 -19.35
C ALA A 277 -10.08 2.21 -20.22
N LEU A 278 -8.90 2.02 -19.61
CA LEU A 278 -7.61 2.21 -20.26
C LEU A 278 -6.90 0.91 -20.66
N ALA A 279 -7.04 -0.17 -19.89
CA ALA A 279 -6.37 -1.44 -20.17
C ALA A 279 -6.63 -2.03 -21.59
N PRO A 280 -7.83 -1.88 -22.20
CA PRO A 280 -8.06 -2.30 -23.58
C PRO A 280 -7.17 -1.62 -24.63
N GLN A 281 -6.71 -0.39 -24.38
CA GLN A 281 -5.79 0.31 -25.29
C GLN A 281 -4.36 -0.26 -25.25
N ALA A 282 -3.99 -0.90 -24.13
CA ALA A 282 -2.76 -1.68 -23.99
C ALA A 282 -2.93 -3.15 -24.46
N GLY A 283 -4.08 -3.51 -25.03
CA GLY A 283 -4.37 -4.85 -25.54
C GLY A 283 -4.90 -5.84 -24.49
N ILE A 284 -5.24 -5.38 -23.29
CA ILE A 284 -5.82 -6.23 -22.23
C ILE A 284 -7.34 -6.30 -22.42
N ALA A 285 -7.85 -7.50 -22.71
CA ALA A 285 -9.27 -7.72 -22.83
C ALA A 285 -9.96 -7.61 -21.45
N PRO A 286 -11.22 -7.11 -21.34
CA PRO A 286 -11.88 -6.92 -20.05
C PRO A 286 -11.99 -8.19 -19.18
N GLU A 287 -12.04 -9.35 -19.82
CA GLU A 287 -12.10 -10.67 -19.17
C GLU A 287 -10.76 -11.08 -18.55
N ALA A 288 -9.66 -10.41 -18.94
CA ALA A 288 -8.34 -10.52 -18.35
C ALA A 288 -8.10 -9.50 -17.23
N VAL A 289 -9.15 -8.88 -16.68
CA VAL A 289 -9.09 -8.01 -15.50
C VAL A 289 -9.85 -8.62 -14.33
N THR A 290 -9.21 -8.74 -13.17
CA THR A 290 -9.86 -9.07 -11.89
C THR A 290 -9.95 -7.83 -11.00
N TYR A 291 -11.15 -7.55 -10.53
CA TYR A 291 -11.44 -6.41 -9.66
C TYR A 291 -11.68 -6.89 -8.23
N TYR A 292 -11.03 -6.31 -7.23
CA TYR A 292 -11.23 -6.68 -5.82
C TYR A 292 -12.08 -5.65 -5.07
N VAL A 293 -13.06 -6.14 -4.31
CA VAL A 293 -13.90 -5.30 -3.42
C VAL A 293 -13.04 -4.78 -2.26
N GLY A 294 -12.96 -3.45 -2.10
CA GLY A 294 -12.22 -2.79 -1.03
C GLY A 294 -12.96 -2.80 0.31
N TYR A 295 -13.17 -1.64 0.93
CA TYR A 295 -13.77 -1.56 2.27
C TYR A 295 -15.15 -2.21 2.44
N PRO A 296 -16.07 -2.20 1.44
CA PRO A 296 -17.36 -2.88 1.53
C PRO A 296 -17.25 -4.41 1.70
N SER A 297 -16.07 -5.00 1.47
CA SER A 297 -15.83 -6.42 1.74
C SER A 297 -16.13 -6.79 3.19
N GLN A 298 -15.96 -5.88 4.16
CA GLN A 298 -16.25 -6.14 5.59
C GLN A 298 -17.69 -6.64 5.84
N ASP A 299 -18.64 -6.29 4.96
CA ASP A 299 -20.07 -6.60 5.09
C ASP A 299 -20.44 -7.94 4.41
N GLU A 300 -19.50 -8.55 3.65
CA GLU A 300 -19.60 -9.91 3.12
C GLU A 300 -19.23 -10.96 4.21
N PRO A 301 -19.50 -12.26 3.99
CA PRO A 301 -19.00 -13.33 4.84
C PRO A 301 -17.47 -13.34 5.00
N VAL A 302 -16.96 -14.03 6.02
CA VAL A 302 -15.53 -14.36 6.11
C VAL A 302 -15.24 -15.48 5.10
N ASN A 303 -14.15 -15.34 4.33
CA ASN A 303 -13.70 -16.37 3.38
C ASN A 303 -12.18 -16.63 3.37
N VAL A 304 -11.41 -15.94 4.22
CA VAL A 304 -9.98 -16.21 4.46
C VAL A 304 -9.80 -16.60 5.93
N GLU A 305 -9.44 -17.86 6.18
CA GLU A 305 -9.36 -18.46 7.51
C GLU A 305 -8.14 -19.41 7.66
N GLY A 306 -7.84 -19.80 8.90
CA GLY A 306 -6.75 -20.73 9.23
C GLY A 306 -5.38 -20.26 8.74
N ALA A 307 -4.53 -21.20 8.32
CA ALA A 307 -3.16 -20.91 7.88
C ALA A 307 -3.06 -19.89 6.73
N VAL A 308 -4.10 -19.76 5.89
CA VAL A 308 -4.14 -18.75 4.82
C VAL A 308 -4.32 -17.35 5.40
N LEU A 309 -5.18 -17.22 6.42
CA LEU A 309 -5.32 -15.98 7.18
C LEU A 309 -4.05 -15.68 7.99
N ASP A 310 -3.46 -16.67 8.65
CA ASP A 310 -2.25 -16.49 9.44
C ASP A 310 -1.11 -15.91 8.57
N THR A 311 -0.88 -16.48 7.38
CA THR A 311 0.10 -15.96 6.40
C THR A 311 -0.26 -14.54 5.93
N LYS A 312 -1.54 -14.27 5.61
CA LYS A 312 -1.98 -12.94 5.16
C LYS A 312 -1.81 -11.88 6.25
N VAL A 313 -2.06 -12.24 7.51
CA VAL A 313 -1.86 -11.36 8.66
C VAL A 313 -0.37 -11.13 8.93
N GLN A 314 0.49 -12.15 8.79
CA GLN A 314 1.96 -12.00 8.88
C GLN A 314 2.49 -11.01 7.84
N ILE A 315 2.06 -11.11 6.57
CA ILE A 315 2.43 -10.17 5.50
C ILE A 315 1.99 -8.73 5.85
N TYR A 316 0.78 -8.57 6.39
CA TYR A 316 0.27 -7.26 6.79
C TYR A 316 0.93 -6.72 8.07
N GLU A 317 1.32 -7.58 9.02
CA GLU A 317 2.10 -7.20 10.21
C GLU A 317 3.48 -6.66 9.80
N THR A 318 4.13 -7.30 8.83
CA THR A 318 5.39 -6.80 8.23
C THR A 318 5.21 -5.42 7.57
N TYR A 319 4.12 -5.19 6.81
CA TYR A 319 3.79 -3.86 6.29
C TYR A 319 3.57 -2.83 7.43
N ALA A 320 2.80 -3.21 8.44
CA ALA A 320 2.38 -2.35 9.54
C ALA A 320 3.54 -1.86 10.41
N ALA A 321 4.68 -2.56 10.42
CA ALA A 321 5.86 -2.17 11.17
C ALA A 321 6.45 -0.82 10.71
N ASP A 322 6.31 -0.49 9.42
CA ASP A 322 6.79 0.75 8.82
C ASP A 322 5.68 1.82 8.65
N ASP A 323 4.39 1.47 8.78
CA ASP A 323 3.29 2.43 8.68
C ASP A 323 2.88 3.01 10.06
N PRO A 324 3.23 4.27 10.39
CA PRO A 324 2.97 4.85 11.71
C PRO A 324 1.50 5.21 11.99
N VAL A 325 0.54 4.96 11.08
CA VAL A 325 -0.90 5.03 11.43
C VAL A 325 -1.50 3.68 11.77
N VAL A 326 -0.86 2.59 11.36
CA VAL A 326 -1.23 1.24 11.79
C VAL A 326 -0.60 1.03 13.17
N THR A 327 -1.37 0.45 14.09
CA THR A 327 -0.93 0.27 15.49
C THR A 327 -0.90 -1.18 15.91
N CYS A 328 -0.91 -2.11 14.94
CA CYS A 328 -0.77 -3.52 15.24
C CYS A 328 0.70 -3.93 15.34
N THR A 329 0.98 -4.70 16.39
CA THR A 329 2.34 -5.12 16.80
C THR A 329 2.45 -6.64 16.97
N ASP A 330 1.37 -7.35 16.66
CA ASP A 330 1.25 -8.79 16.56
C ASP A 330 -0.04 -9.13 15.77
N ALA A 331 -0.13 -10.36 15.27
CA ALA A 331 -1.27 -10.85 14.51
C ALA A 331 -2.63 -10.69 15.21
N ALA A 332 -2.69 -10.82 16.54
CA ALA A 332 -3.93 -10.64 17.29
C ALA A 332 -4.34 -9.16 17.35
N ALA A 333 -3.37 -8.24 17.49
CA ALA A 333 -3.58 -6.82 17.36
C ALA A 333 -4.09 -6.44 15.96
N CYS A 334 -3.48 -6.96 14.88
CA CYS A 334 -3.89 -6.65 13.50
C CYS A 334 -5.32 -7.14 13.22
N LEU A 335 -5.65 -8.35 13.68
CA LEU A 335 -7.01 -8.91 13.59
C LEU A 335 -8.04 -8.22 14.51
N SER A 336 -7.60 -7.48 15.53
CA SER A 336 -8.47 -6.67 16.40
C SER A 336 -8.67 -5.24 15.91
N GLN A 337 -7.83 -4.76 14.98
CA GLN A 337 -7.90 -3.41 14.44
C GLN A 337 -9.15 -3.27 13.56
N ARG A 338 -10.08 -2.39 13.97
CA ARG A 338 -11.35 -2.19 13.26
C ARG A 338 -11.13 -1.73 11.82
N GLY A 339 -11.91 -2.30 10.89
CA GLY A 339 -11.67 -2.19 9.45
C GLY A 339 -10.71 -3.28 9.01
N PHE A 340 -9.40 -3.07 9.21
CA PHE A 340 -8.33 -3.97 8.78
C PHE A 340 -8.53 -5.44 9.19
N GLY A 341 -8.87 -5.73 10.45
CA GLY A 341 -9.13 -7.09 10.92
C GLY A 341 -10.33 -7.79 10.26
N GLU A 342 -11.29 -7.02 9.72
CA GLU A 342 -12.39 -7.55 8.90
C GLU A 342 -11.95 -7.75 7.43
N TRP A 343 -11.19 -6.81 6.87
CA TRP A 343 -10.68 -6.90 5.49
C TRP A 343 -9.66 -8.03 5.33
N LEU A 344 -8.76 -8.23 6.30
CA LEU A 344 -7.76 -9.31 6.27
C LEU A 344 -8.42 -10.71 6.22
N ARG A 345 -9.59 -10.87 6.84
CA ARG A 345 -10.40 -12.10 6.83
C ARG A 345 -11.13 -12.36 5.51
N ARG A 346 -10.95 -11.49 4.52
CA ARG A 346 -11.75 -11.48 3.30
C ARG A 346 -10.90 -11.22 2.05
N SER A 347 -11.32 -11.78 0.94
CA SER A 347 -10.83 -11.43 -0.40
C SER A 347 -11.92 -11.75 -1.41
N TYR A 348 -12.39 -10.72 -2.12
CA TYR A 348 -13.57 -10.82 -2.99
C TYR A 348 -13.24 -10.33 -4.40
N PRO A 349 -12.66 -11.20 -5.25
CA PRO A 349 -12.51 -10.92 -6.67
C PRO A 349 -13.88 -10.84 -7.38
N LYS A 350 -13.91 -10.08 -8.47
CA LYS A 350 -14.98 -9.96 -9.45
C LYS A 350 -14.38 -9.98 -10.84
N SER A 351 -14.98 -10.73 -11.76
CA SER A 351 -14.78 -10.55 -13.19
C SER A 351 -15.58 -9.34 -13.71
N GLU A 352 -15.24 -8.86 -14.91
CA GLU A 352 -16.01 -7.82 -15.63
C GLU A 352 -17.53 -8.10 -15.64
N SER A 353 -17.93 -9.36 -15.86
CA SER A 353 -19.35 -9.76 -15.91
C SER A 353 -20.08 -9.73 -14.57
N GLU A 354 -19.34 -9.73 -13.46
CA GLU A 354 -19.90 -9.72 -12.11
C GLU A 354 -20.04 -8.30 -11.54
N LEU A 355 -19.48 -7.27 -12.20
CA LEU A 355 -19.38 -5.92 -11.65
C LEU A 355 -20.71 -5.22 -11.32
N ARG A 356 -21.86 -5.68 -11.84
CA ARG A 356 -23.18 -5.05 -11.62
C ARG A 356 -23.15 -3.53 -11.86
N LEU A 357 -22.81 -3.18 -13.09
CA LEU A 357 -22.63 -1.78 -13.52
C LEU A 357 -23.97 -1.02 -13.54
N SER A 358 -23.95 0.27 -13.17
CA SER A 358 -25.12 1.17 -13.14
C SER A 358 -25.03 2.33 -14.14
#